data_AF-A0A923I5P7-F1
#
_entry.id   AF-A0A923I5P7-F1
#
_cell.length_a   1.000
_cell.length_b   1.000
_cell.length_c   1.000
_cell.angle_alpha   90.00
_cell.angle_beta   90.00
_cell.angle_gamma   90.00
#
_symmetry.space_group_name_H-M   'P 1'
#
loop_
_entity.id
_entity.type
_entity.pdbx_description
1 polymer ?
#
loop_
_entity_poly.entity_id
_entity_poly.type
_entity_poly.pdbx_seq_one_letter_code
_entity_poly.pdbx_strand_id
1 'polypeptide(L)'
;MKIKTWRAAAAALLAMACLWQWTRAAERTAHVPPQAPRRALAAVPAGPAPAGRSGAGERELFLQTGLGPAGAKAVLEQDGADGLLRMQDQLYAPAVWQCGAGTPLTRQETLASAVEMAPLEDGDILVTTASHFFGWRQGHACLVVDAARGETLDCGMSVAEIGSAASWALRANFAVLRLAGTPAEERAAVAAAARGTLLGVPYNIAVGIFPPKGDGAGVRSTHCSHLVWSAYRAFGYDLDATGGPVVTPRDLLRSPLLEIVQVYGMDPQALLRERAAFSA
;
A
#
# COMPACT_ATOMS: atom_id res chain seq x y z
N MET A 1 -7.37 20.16 48.44
CA MET A 1 -6.34 19.97 47.38
C MET A 1 -6.16 18.52 46.92
N LYS A 2 -6.20 17.50 47.81
CA LYS A 2 -5.95 16.08 47.50
C LYS A 2 -6.97 15.36 46.58
N ILE A 3 -8.24 15.79 46.54
CA ILE A 3 -9.29 15.13 45.73
C ILE A 3 -9.16 15.48 44.24
N LYS A 4 -8.74 16.72 43.91
CA LYS A 4 -8.53 17.16 42.51
C LYS A 4 -7.32 16.46 41.88
N THR A 5 -6.26 16.22 42.63
CA THR A 5 -5.07 15.51 42.16
C THR A 5 -5.36 14.03 41.90
N TRP A 6 -6.19 13.38 42.72
CA TRP A 6 -6.57 11.98 42.51
C TRP A 6 -7.46 11.78 41.28
N ARG A 7 -8.42 12.70 41.05
CA ARG A 7 -9.25 12.69 39.82
C ARG A 7 -8.42 12.92 38.55
N ALA A 8 -7.45 13.84 38.59
CA ALA A 8 -6.55 14.07 37.46
C ALA A 8 -5.66 12.85 37.17
N ALA A 9 -5.10 12.22 38.22
CA ALA A 9 -4.31 11.00 38.08
C ALA A 9 -5.14 9.82 37.52
N ALA A 10 -6.37 9.63 38.01
CA ALA A 10 -7.28 8.60 37.51
C ALA A 10 -7.65 8.84 36.03
N ALA A 11 -7.92 10.09 35.63
CA ALA A 11 -8.20 10.44 34.25
C ALA A 11 -6.99 10.18 33.33
N ALA A 12 -5.78 10.51 33.78
CA ALA A 12 -4.55 10.23 33.03
C ALA A 12 -4.31 8.72 32.86
N LEU A 13 -4.50 7.93 33.92
CA LEU A 13 -4.39 6.46 33.87
C LEU A 13 -5.42 5.86 32.90
N LEU A 14 -6.67 6.34 32.94
CA LEU A 14 -7.70 5.89 32.01
C LEU A 14 -7.34 6.25 30.56
N ALA A 15 -6.88 7.47 30.31
CA ALA A 15 -6.45 7.89 28.98
C ALA A 15 -5.30 7.02 28.44
N MET A 16 -4.29 6.73 29.27
CA MET A 16 -3.20 5.82 28.91
C MET A 16 -3.70 4.40 28.63
N ALA A 17 -4.63 3.88 29.44
CA ALA A 17 -5.22 2.57 29.21
C ALA A 17 -6.02 2.52 27.89
N CYS A 18 -6.77 3.57 27.56
CA CYS A 18 -7.49 3.69 26.29
C CYS A 18 -6.52 3.75 25.10
N LEU A 19 -5.47 4.57 25.16
CA LEU A 19 -4.46 4.66 24.11
C LEU A 19 -3.73 3.32 23.91
N TRP A 20 -3.41 2.61 25.00
CA TRP A 20 -2.80 1.29 24.93
C TRP A 20 -3.73 0.25 24.30
N GLN A 21 -5.00 0.21 24.68
CA GLN A 21 -5.98 -0.69 24.07
C GLN A 21 -6.19 -0.37 22.58
N TRP A 22 -6.28 0.91 22.21
CA TRP A 22 -6.40 1.34 20.82
C TRP A 22 -5.18 0.91 19.98
N THR A 23 -3.97 1.07 20.54
CA THR A 23 -2.72 0.61 19.94
C THR A 23 -2.73 -0.91 19.71
N ARG A 24 -3.07 -1.70 20.74
CA ARG A 24 -3.15 -3.16 20.62
C ARG A 24 -4.22 -3.62 19.63
N ALA A 25 -5.33 -2.89 19.51
CA ALA A 25 -6.35 -3.19 18.51
C ALA A 25 -5.82 -2.98 17.08
N ALA A 26 -5.07 -1.91 16.84
CA ALA A 26 -4.43 -1.68 15.53
C ALA A 26 -3.40 -2.76 15.20
N GLU A 27 -2.54 -3.14 16.13
CA GLU A 27 -1.50 -4.18 15.94
C GLU A 27 -2.10 -5.54 15.55
N ARG A 28 -3.28 -5.90 16.09
CA ARG A 28 -4.01 -7.13 15.73
C ARG A 28 -4.55 -7.14 14.30
N THR A 29 -4.68 -5.97 13.69
CA THR A 29 -5.19 -5.80 12.32
C THR A 29 -4.08 -5.52 11.31
N ALA A 30 -2.80 -5.71 11.70
CA ALA A 30 -1.66 -5.52 10.82
C ALA A 30 -1.60 -6.52 9.66
N HIS A 31 -2.16 -7.70 9.85
CA HIS A 31 -2.31 -8.70 8.81
C HIS A 31 -3.70 -9.31 8.91
N VAL A 32 -4.49 -9.16 7.85
CA VAL A 32 -5.83 -9.72 7.74
C VAL A 32 -5.80 -10.80 6.67
N PRO A 33 -5.89 -12.10 7.04
CA PRO A 33 -5.93 -13.16 6.05
C PRO A 33 -7.25 -13.12 5.27
N PRO A 34 -7.32 -13.78 4.09
CA PRO A 34 -8.55 -13.89 3.33
C PRO A 34 -9.68 -14.48 4.17
N GLN A 35 -10.85 -13.85 4.13
CA GLN A 35 -12.03 -14.37 4.82
C GLN A 35 -12.76 -15.43 3.97
N ALA A 36 -12.51 -15.46 2.66
CA ALA A 36 -13.06 -16.46 1.76
C ALA A 36 -12.35 -17.81 1.94
N PRO A 37 -13.08 -18.94 1.94
CA PRO A 37 -12.47 -20.26 2.03
C PRO A 37 -11.57 -20.52 0.81
N ARG A 38 -10.42 -21.16 1.07
CA ARG A 38 -9.49 -21.57 0.03
C ARG A 38 -10.14 -22.55 -0.94
N ARG A 39 -9.92 -22.37 -2.23
CA ARG A 39 -10.42 -23.22 -3.32
C ARG A 39 -9.30 -23.57 -4.30
N ALA A 40 -9.41 -24.72 -4.96
CA ALA A 40 -8.43 -25.12 -5.97
C ALA A 40 -8.47 -24.19 -7.18
N LEU A 41 -7.31 -23.70 -7.62
CA LEU A 41 -7.21 -22.80 -8.79
C LEU A 41 -7.62 -23.46 -10.12
N ALA A 42 -7.59 -24.79 -10.23
CA ALA A 42 -8.09 -25.52 -11.40
C ALA A 42 -9.59 -25.27 -11.68
N ALA A 43 -10.35 -24.79 -10.68
CA ALA A 43 -11.73 -24.37 -10.84
C ALA A 43 -11.89 -22.91 -11.31
N VAL A 44 -10.79 -22.18 -11.46
CA VAL A 44 -10.75 -20.76 -11.86
C VAL A 44 -10.30 -20.69 -13.32
N PRO A 45 -11.18 -20.30 -14.26
CA PRO A 45 -10.79 -20.24 -15.67
C PRO A 45 -9.68 -19.20 -15.87
N ALA A 46 -8.51 -19.68 -16.32
CA ALA A 46 -7.39 -18.85 -16.72
C ALA A 46 -7.65 -18.30 -18.13
N GLY A 47 -8.19 -17.08 -18.22
CA GLY A 47 -8.35 -16.39 -19.49
C GLY A 47 -8.90 -14.98 -19.30
N PRO A 48 -8.49 -14.02 -20.14
CA PRO A 48 -9.06 -12.68 -20.10
C PRO A 48 -10.55 -12.77 -20.40
N ALA A 49 -11.37 -12.15 -19.55
CA ALA A 49 -12.77 -12.03 -19.88
C ALA A 49 -12.94 -11.09 -21.09
N PRO A 50 -13.90 -11.35 -22.00
CA PRO A 50 -14.14 -10.46 -23.13
C PRO A 50 -14.47 -9.04 -22.65
N ALA A 51 -13.94 -8.05 -23.37
CA ALA A 51 -14.02 -6.63 -23.01
C ALA A 51 -15.45 -6.24 -22.57
N GLY A 52 -15.56 -5.67 -21.36
CA GLY A 52 -16.83 -5.22 -20.78
C GLY A 52 -17.48 -6.14 -19.75
N ARG A 53 -16.89 -7.31 -19.45
CA ARG A 53 -17.23 -8.10 -18.25
C ARG A 53 -15.94 -8.46 -17.53
N SER A 54 -15.65 -7.89 -16.36
CA SER A 54 -14.68 -8.49 -15.43
C SER A 54 -15.29 -9.80 -14.91
N GLY A 55 -15.02 -10.88 -15.64
CA GLY A 55 -15.70 -12.16 -15.50
C GLY A 55 -15.38 -12.79 -14.16
N ALA A 56 -16.31 -13.56 -13.61
CA ALA A 56 -16.19 -14.18 -12.28
C ALA A 56 -14.85 -14.92 -12.02
N GLY A 57 -14.13 -15.36 -13.06
CA GLY A 57 -12.80 -15.98 -12.96
C GLY A 57 -11.70 -15.04 -12.47
N GLU A 58 -11.60 -13.81 -12.98
CA GLU A 58 -10.58 -12.84 -12.54
C GLU A 58 -10.80 -12.44 -11.08
N ARG A 59 -12.07 -12.25 -10.71
CA ARG A 59 -12.46 -11.98 -9.32
C ARG A 59 -12.08 -13.14 -8.42
N GLU A 60 -12.39 -14.38 -8.80
CA GLU A 60 -12.02 -15.55 -7.99
C GLU A 60 -10.51 -15.70 -7.88
N LEU A 61 -9.76 -15.48 -8.98
CA LEU A 61 -8.30 -15.53 -8.96
C LEU A 61 -7.73 -14.52 -7.96
N PHE A 62 -8.23 -13.29 -7.96
CA PHE A 62 -7.85 -12.26 -7.00
C PHE A 62 -8.18 -12.67 -5.56
N LEU A 63 -9.37 -13.21 -5.31
CA LEU A 63 -9.76 -13.68 -3.97
C LEU A 63 -8.88 -14.83 -3.46
N GLN A 64 -8.41 -15.69 -4.38
CA GLN A 64 -7.66 -16.91 -4.04
C GLN A 64 -6.14 -16.70 -4.03
N THR A 65 -5.61 -15.67 -4.68
CA THR A 65 -4.15 -15.45 -4.82
C THR A 65 -3.68 -14.07 -4.37
N GLY A 66 -4.61 -13.12 -4.19
CA GLY A 66 -4.28 -11.71 -3.98
C GLY A 66 -3.79 -11.00 -5.24
N LEU A 67 -3.69 -11.69 -6.38
CA LEU A 67 -3.20 -11.12 -7.64
C LEU A 67 -4.35 -10.55 -8.47
N GLY A 68 -4.25 -9.27 -8.84
CA GLY A 68 -5.13 -8.73 -9.87
C GLY A 68 -4.70 -9.16 -11.27
N PRO A 69 -5.43 -8.74 -12.33
CA PRO A 69 -5.20 -9.23 -13.69
C PRO A 69 -3.74 -9.07 -14.17
N ALA A 70 -3.14 -7.89 -13.96
CA ALA A 70 -1.75 -7.64 -14.35
C ALA A 70 -0.75 -8.51 -13.57
N GLY A 71 -0.91 -8.65 -12.26
CA GLY A 71 -0.02 -9.47 -11.43
C GLY A 71 -0.16 -10.96 -11.73
N ALA A 72 -1.38 -11.45 -11.94
CA ALA A 72 -1.63 -12.83 -12.30
C ALA A 72 -1.00 -13.19 -13.65
N LYS A 73 -1.13 -12.29 -14.64
CA LYS A 73 -0.47 -12.44 -15.93
C LYS A 73 1.05 -12.49 -15.77
N ALA A 74 1.64 -11.54 -15.04
CA ALA A 74 3.09 -11.48 -14.85
C ALA A 74 3.64 -12.73 -14.15
N VAL A 75 2.96 -13.22 -13.11
CA VAL A 75 3.33 -14.47 -12.42
C VAL A 75 3.20 -15.68 -13.34
N LEU A 76 2.13 -15.77 -14.14
CA LEU A 76 1.96 -16.85 -15.12
C LEU A 76 3.06 -16.86 -16.19
N GLU A 77 3.43 -15.68 -16.69
CA GLU A 77 4.48 -15.55 -17.71
C GLU A 77 5.87 -15.92 -17.18
N GLN A 78 6.15 -15.59 -15.92
CA GLN A 78 7.45 -15.86 -15.28
C GLN A 78 7.57 -17.30 -14.73
N ASP A 79 6.52 -17.77 -14.05
CA ASP A 79 6.56 -18.95 -13.18
C ASP A 79 5.48 -20.00 -13.50
N GLY A 80 4.63 -19.74 -14.50
CA GLY A 80 3.55 -20.63 -14.89
C GLY A 80 2.51 -20.85 -13.78
N ALA A 81 1.81 -21.98 -13.85
CA ALA A 81 0.76 -22.32 -12.88
C ALA A 81 1.31 -22.52 -11.46
N ASP A 82 2.56 -22.98 -11.33
CA ASP A 82 3.21 -23.18 -10.04
C ASP A 82 3.40 -21.86 -9.30
N GLY A 83 3.68 -20.76 -10.02
CA GLY A 83 3.74 -19.42 -9.44
C GLY A 83 2.40 -19.00 -8.81
N LEU A 84 1.28 -19.22 -9.50
CA LEU A 84 -0.04 -18.91 -8.96
C LEU A 84 -0.37 -19.75 -7.71
N LEU A 85 0.04 -21.02 -7.70
CA LEU A 85 -0.15 -21.91 -6.55
C LEU A 85 0.67 -21.42 -5.34
N ARG A 86 1.93 -21.00 -5.54
CA ARG A 86 2.75 -20.40 -4.48
C ARG A 86 2.11 -19.13 -3.91
N MET A 87 1.58 -18.27 -4.77
CA MET A 87 0.91 -17.04 -4.36
C MET A 87 -0.38 -17.33 -3.55
N GLN A 88 -1.16 -18.34 -3.95
CA GLN A 88 -2.28 -18.83 -3.15
C GLN A 88 -1.81 -19.39 -1.80
N ASP A 89 -0.82 -20.28 -1.80
CA ASP A 89 -0.30 -20.90 -0.57
C ASP A 89 0.16 -19.84 0.42
N GLN A 90 0.90 -18.84 -0.06
CA GLN A 90 1.36 -17.70 0.71
C GLN A 90 0.21 -16.87 1.27
N LEU A 91 -0.81 -16.56 0.46
CA LEU A 91 -1.95 -15.75 0.89
C LEU A 91 -2.71 -16.39 2.07
N TYR A 92 -2.78 -17.73 2.10
CA TYR A 92 -3.48 -18.50 3.14
C TYR A 92 -2.57 -18.98 4.27
N ALA A 93 -1.25 -18.81 4.17
CA ALA A 93 -0.32 -19.22 5.20
C ALA A 93 -0.49 -18.37 6.48
N PRO A 94 -0.36 -18.97 7.68
CA PRO A 94 -0.30 -18.19 8.91
C PRO A 94 0.87 -17.21 8.91
N ALA A 95 0.60 -15.93 9.12
CA ALA A 95 1.62 -14.90 9.23
C ALA A 95 2.05 -14.70 10.69
N VAL A 96 3.35 -14.57 10.93
CA VAL A 96 3.93 -14.13 12.21
C VAL A 96 4.61 -12.79 11.98
N TRP A 97 4.28 -11.80 12.80
CA TRP A 97 4.86 -10.46 12.73
C TRP A 97 5.17 -9.89 14.10
N GLN A 98 6.05 -8.90 14.12
CA GLN A 98 6.39 -8.11 15.29
C GLN A 98 6.10 -6.63 15.04
N CYS A 99 5.69 -5.93 16.09
CA CYS A 99 5.53 -4.48 16.07
C CYS A 99 6.78 -3.83 16.69
N GLY A 100 7.53 -3.09 15.88
CA GLY A 100 8.76 -2.40 16.27
C GLY A 100 8.64 -0.88 16.10
N ALA A 101 9.66 -0.15 16.57
CA ALA A 101 9.77 1.28 16.26
C ALA A 101 10.03 1.46 14.75
N GLY A 102 9.17 2.23 14.07
CA GLY A 102 9.41 2.68 12.70
C GLY A 102 10.09 4.05 12.67
N THR A 103 9.59 4.97 13.51
CA THR A 103 10.19 6.29 13.78
C THR A 103 10.09 6.55 15.30
N PRO A 104 10.58 7.70 15.82
CA PRO A 104 10.43 8.00 17.25
C PRO A 104 8.98 8.00 17.74
N LEU A 105 8.02 8.29 16.85
CA LEU A 105 6.60 8.36 17.17
C LEU A 105 5.80 7.19 16.59
N THR A 106 6.22 6.64 15.45
CA THR A 106 5.44 5.61 14.75
C THR A 106 5.97 4.21 15.00
N ARG A 107 5.05 3.26 14.90
CA ARG A 107 5.30 1.84 14.94
C ARG A 107 5.16 1.23 13.56
N GLN A 108 5.86 0.14 13.34
CA GLN A 108 5.84 -0.61 12.09
C GLN A 108 5.70 -2.11 12.38
N GLU A 109 4.82 -2.77 11.64
CA GLU A 109 4.66 -4.21 11.72
C GLU A 109 5.43 -4.93 10.61
N THR A 110 6.35 -5.79 11.03
CA THR A 110 7.28 -6.50 10.15
C THR A 110 7.10 -8.02 10.34
N LEU A 111 6.97 -8.75 9.24
CA LEU A 111 6.90 -10.21 9.21
C LEU A 111 8.21 -10.83 9.71
N ALA A 112 8.11 -12.05 10.23
CA ALA A 112 9.26 -12.86 10.61
C ALA A 112 10.06 -13.35 9.38
N SER A 113 9.40 -13.54 8.24
CA SER A 113 10.01 -13.94 6.98
C SER A 113 9.42 -13.14 5.82
N ALA A 114 10.25 -12.85 4.82
CA ALA A 114 9.83 -12.17 3.61
C ALA A 114 8.86 -13.05 2.80
N VAL A 115 7.96 -12.40 2.08
CA VAL A 115 6.97 -13.02 1.19
C VAL A 115 7.26 -12.67 -0.27
N GLU A 116 6.83 -13.54 -1.19
CA GLU A 116 6.98 -13.34 -2.63
C GLU A 116 6.10 -12.18 -3.09
N MET A 117 6.70 -11.24 -3.82
CA MET A 117 5.97 -10.19 -4.53
C MET A 117 5.81 -10.59 -6.00
N ALA A 118 4.69 -10.22 -6.60
CA ALA A 118 4.52 -10.30 -8.05
C ALA A 118 5.62 -9.48 -8.76
N PRO A 119 5.99 -9.83 -10.01
CA PRO A 119 6.98 -9.08 -10.76
C PRO A 119 6.62 -7.59 -10.84
N LEU A 120 7.53 -6.74 -10.37
CA LEU A 120 7.34 -5.29 -10.34
C LEU A 120 7.72 -4.67 -11.68
N GLU A 121 7.09 -3.54 -12.00
CA GLU A 121 7.45 -2.67 -13.12
C GLU A 121 7.78 -1.25 -12.62
N ASP A 122 8.58 -0.53 -13.40
CA ASP A 122 8.80 0.90 -13.16
C ASP A 122 7.45 1.63 -13.17
N GLY A 123 7.27 2.48 -12.16
CA GLY A 123 6.03 3.19 -11.92
C GLY A 123 5.03 2.45 -11.03
N ASP A 124 5.25 1.17 -10.70
CA ASP A 124 4.42 0.51 -9.68
C ASP A 124 4.49 1.26 -8.35
N ILE A 125 3.39 1.23 -7.62
CA ILE A 125 3.25 1.90 -6.33
C ILE A 125 3.11 0.83 -5.27
N LEU A 126 3.98 0.85 -4.26
CA LEU A 126 3.84 -0.01 -3.10
C LEU A 126 3.13 0.77 -2.01
N VAL A 127 2.07 0.19 -1.46
CA VAL A 127 1.31 0.76 -0.34
C VAL A 127 1.20 -0.25 0.78
N THR A 128 1.41 0.20 2.01
CA THR A 128 1.22 -0.63 3.19
C THR A 128 0.38 0.14 4.19
N THR A 129 -0.46 -0.57 4.94
CA THR A 129 -1.11 -0.03 6.12
C THR A 129 -0.40 -0.49 7.40
N ALA A 130 0.68 -1.28 7.31
CA ALA A 130 1.47 -1.86 8.41
C ALA A 130 2.39 -0.84 9.11
N SER A 131 1.87 0.36 9.36
CA SER A 131 2.45 1.36 10.24
C SER A 131 1.34 2.10 10.98
N HIS A 132 1.60 2.47 12.23
CA HIS A 132 0.59 3.13 13.08
C HIS A 132 1.20 4.18 14.04
N PHE A 133 0.39 5.15 14.43
CA PHE A 133 0.61 6.06 15.56
C PHE A 133 -0.52 5.85 16.56
N PHE A 134 -0.20 5.28 17.73
CA PHE A 134 -1.21 4.67 18.61
C PHE A 134 -2.10 3.71 17.84
N GLY A 135 -3.43 3.84 17.85
CA GLY A 135 -4.28 2.96 17.05
C GLY A 135 -4.66 3.51 15.67
N TRP A 136 -4.12 4.66 15.26
CA TRP A 136 -4.36 5.20 13.93
C TRP A 136 -3.35 4.62 12.94
N ARG A 137 -3.84 3.99 11.87
CA ARG A 137 -3.02 3.45 10.77
C ARG A 137 -2.85 4.49 9.68
N GLN A 138 -1.72 5.19 9.68
CA GLN A 138 -1.34 6.12 8.62
C GLN A 138 -0.90 5.38 7.35
N GLY A 139 -0.24 4.22 7.49
CA GLY A 139 0.36 3.50 6.39
C GLY A 139 1.62 4.16 5.83
N HIS A 140 2.07 3.67 4.67
CA HIS A 140 3.20 4.22 3.93
C HIS A 140 3.05 3.90 2.45
N ALA A 141 3.68 4.70 1.59
CA ALA A 141 3.66 4.51 0.15
C ALA A 141 5.01 4.86 -0.48
N CYS A 142 5.40 4.16 -1.53
CA CYS A 142 6.55 4.51 -2.37
C CYS A 142 6.26 4.25 -3.85
N LEU A 143 7.15 4.77 -4.69
CA LEU A 143 7.16 4.55 -6.14
C LEU A 143 8.31 3.61 -6.50
N VAL A 144 8.07 2.57 -7.30
CA VAL A 144 9.13 1.76 -7.91
C VAL A 144 9.76 2.59 -9.03
N VAL A 145 11.06 2.88 -8.90
CA VAL A 145 11.78 3.74 -9.86
C VAL A 145 12.81 2.99 -10.70
N ASP A 146 13.19 1.78 -10.28
CA ASP A 146 13.94 0.82 -11.08
C ASP A 146 13.61 -0.59 -10.59
N ALA A 147 12.66 -1.25 -11.25
CA ALA A 147 12.20 -2.59 -10.90
C ALA A 147 13.28 -3.65 -11.12
N ALA A 148 14.13 -3.48 -12.14
CA ALA A 148 15.21 -4.40 -12.45
C ALA A 148 16.28 -4.44 -11.33
N ARG A 149 16.51 -3.31 -10.67
CA ARG A 149 17.40 -3.18 -9.51
C ARG A 149 16.67 -3.32 -8.17
N GLY A 150 15.34 -3.37 -8.19
CA GLY A 150 14.51 -3.36 -6.98
C GLY A 150 14.59 -2.06 -6.18
N GLU A 151 14.82 -0.93 -6.85
CA GLU A 151 14.90 0.40 -6.23
C GLU A 151 13.52 1.07 -6.17
N THR A 152 13.23 1.65 -5.01
CA THR A 152 12.04 2.48 -4.80
C THR A 152 12.44 3.90 -4.46
N LEU A 153 11.61 4.87 -4.78
CA LEU A 153 11.68 6.23 -4.26
C LEU A 153 10.61 6.38 -3.18
N ASP A 154 11.05 6.52 -1.94
CA ASP A 154 10.19 6.71 -0.78
C ASP A 154 10.60 7.96 0.00
N CYS A 155 9.71 8.44 0.86
CA CYS A 155 10.01 9.58 1.73
C CYS A 155 9.69 9.18 3.17
N GLY A 156 10.76 8.84 3.89
CA GLY A 156 10.76 8.61 5.33
C GLY A 156 10.60 9.92 6.11
N MET A 157 11.30 10.08 7.24
CA MET A 157 11.16 11.26 8.11
C MET A 157 12.18 12.38 7.83
N SER A 158 13.05 12.22 6.83
CA SER A 158 14.17 13.12 6.53
C SER A 158 14.01 13.77 5.16
N VAL A 159 14.26 12.99 4.11
CA VAL A 159 14.18 13.39 2.71
C VAL A 159 13.61 12.23 1.90
N ALA A 160 13.21 12.51 0.66
CA ALA A 160 12.96 11.47 -0.33
C ALA A 160 14.29 10.79 -0.71
N GLU A 161 14.34 9.47 -0.64
CA GLU A 161 15.56 8.68 -0.84
C GLU A 161 15.28 7.39 -1.63
N ILE A 162 16.37 6.75 -2.07
CA ILE A 162 16.27 5.45 -2.74
C ILE A 162 16.23 4.36 -1.68
N GLY A 163 15.09 3.67 -1.61
CA GLY A 163 14.85 2.49 -0.81
C GLY A 163 14.93 1.20 -1.63
N SER A 164 14.58 0.08 -0.98
CA SER A 164 14.55 -1.24 -1.61
C SER A 164 13.14 -1.83 -1.59
N ALA A 165 12.68 -2.29 -2.75
CA ALA A 165 11.45 -3.06 -2.90
C ALA A 165 11.46 -4.33 -2.03
N ALA A 166 12.61 -4.97 -1.84
CA ALA A 166 12.72 -6.17 -1.00
C ALA A 166 12.31 -5.92 0.46
N SER A 167 12.45 -4.70 0.97
CA SER A 167 11.99 -4.35 2.33
C SER A 167 10.46 -4.39 2.48
N TRP A 168 9.72 -4.32 1.36
CA TRP A 168 8.26 -4.37 1.35
C TRP A 168 7.71 -5.78 1.50
N ALA A 169 8.47 -6.78 1.05
CA ALA A 169 8.17 -8.20 1.28
C ALA A 169 8.17 -8.58 2.77
N LEU A 170 8.75 -7.75 3.64
CA LEU A 170 8.74 -7.95 5.10
C LEU A 170 7.60 -7.20 5.79
N ARG A 171 6.72 -6.48 5.08
CA ARG A 171 5.60 -5.75 5.70
C ARG A 171 4.49 -6.71 6.08
N ALA A 172 3.88 -6.52 7.26
CA ALA A 172 2.75 -7.36 7.68
C ALA A 172 1.59 -7.35 6.67
N ASN A 173 1.45 -6.26 5.92
CA ASN A 173 0.60 -6.21 4.74
C ASN A 173 1.20 -5.26 3.68
N PHE A 174 0.83 -5.46 2.42
CA PHE A 174 1.08 -4.49 1.35
C PHE A 174 0.10 -4.70 0.18
N ALA A 175 0.06 -3.70 -0.69
CA ALA A 175 -0.51 -3.77 -2.02
C ALA A 175 0.50 -3.22 -3.03
N VAL A 176 0.56 -3.85 -4.19
CA VAL A 176 1.22 -3.35 -5.39
C VAL A 176 0.12 -2.79 -6.29
N LEU A 177 0.24 -1.53 -6.66
CA LEU A 177 -0.72 -0.82 -7.51
C LEU A 177 -0.03 -0.36 -8.79
N ARG A 178 -0.78 -0.29 -9.88
CA ARG A 178 -0.28 0.12 -11.19
C ARG A 178 -1.25 1.06 -11.87
N LEU A 179 -0.76 2.04 -12.62
CA LEU A 179 -1.63 2.91 -13.42
C LEU A 179 -2.30 2.09 -14.54
N ALA A 180 -3.62 1.98 -14.44
CA ALA A 180 -4.43 1.10 -15.26
C ALA A 180 -4.55 1.61 -16.70
N GLY A 181 -4.42 0.70 -17.67
CA GLY A 181 -4.59 1.02 -19.09
C GLY A 181 -3.48 1.88 -19.71
N THR A 182 -2.45 2.24 -18.95
CA THR A 182 -1.29 2.99 -19.45
C THR A 182 -0.21 2.04 -20.00
N PRO A 183 0.56 2.41 -21.04
CA PRO A 183 1.71 1.61 -21.48
C PRO A 183 2.84 1.57 -20.45
N ALA A 184 3.64 0.50 -20.45
CA ALA A 184 4.78 0.38 -19.54
C ALA A 184 5.82 1.50 -19.72
N GLU A 185 6.03 1.96 -20.96
CA GLU A 185 6.95 3.06 -21.28
C GLU A 185 6.55 4.38 -20.59
N GLU A 186 5.25 4.69 -20.54
CA GLU A 186 4.77 5.91 -19.90
C GLU A 186 4.88 5.82 -18.37
N ARG A 187 4.61 4.66 -17.77
CA ARG A 187 4.87 4.43 -16.34
C ARG A 187 6.36 4.53 -15.99
N ALA A 188 7.22 3.99 -16.84
CA ALA A 188 8.67 4.11 -16.68
C ALA A 188 9.14 5.57 -16.80
N ALA A 189 8.52 6.37 -17.69
CA ALA A 189 8.80 7.79 -17.80
C ALA A 189 8.40 8.56 -16.52
N VAL A 190 7.26 8.23 -15.90
CA VAL A 190 6.85 8.78 -14.59
C VAL A 190 7.91 8.46 -13.52
N ALA A 191 8.31 7.20 -13.42
CA ALA A 191 9.34 6.74 -12.48
C ALA A 191 10.69 7.47 -12.67
N ALA A 192 11.18 7.54 -13.91
CA ALA A 192 12.43 8.20 -14.23
C ALA A 192 12.40 9.71 -13.92
N ALA A 193 11.31 10.39 -14.29
CA ALA A 193 11.11 11.81 -13.98
C ALA A 193 11.07 12.05 -12.47
N ALA A 194 10.30 11.24 -11.73
CA ALA A 194 10.19 11.33 -10.27
C ALA A 194 11.56 11.16 -9.60
N ARG A 195 12.36 10.18 -10.04
CA ARG A 195 13.74 9.99 -9.54
C ARG A 195 14.61 11.23 -9.78
N GLY A 196 14.46 11.89 -10.93
CA GLY A 196 15.20 13.10 -11.27
C GLY A 196 14.77 14.36 -10.51
N THR A 197 13.49 14.48 -10.15
CA THR A 197 12.94 15.73 -9.59
C THR A 197 12.59 15.67 -8.11
N LEU A 198 12.28 14.49 -7.57
CA LEU A 198 11.79 14.33 -6.20
C LEU A 198 12.86 13.76 -5.25
N LEU A 199 13.93 13.14 -5.75
CA LEU A 199 15.02 12.65 -4.91
C LEU A 199 15.66 13.80 -4.13
N GLY A 200 15.81 13.63 -2.81
CA GLY A 200 16.35 14.64 -1.90
C GLY A 200 15.35 15.70 -1.44
N VAL A 201 14.10 15.70 -1.92
CA VAL A 201 13.06 16.62 -1.43
C VAL A 201 12.80 16.37 0.06
N PRO A 202 12.81 17.41 0.92
CA PRO A 202 12.69 17.24 2.36
C PRO A 202 11.30 16.77 2.79
N TYR A 203 11.27 15.97 3.86
CA TYR A 203 10.04 15.50 4.47
C TYR A 203 9.26 16.65 5.14
N ASN A 204 7.95 16.68 4.93
CA ASN A 204 7.01 17.57 5.59
C ASN A 204 5.61 16.93 5.63
N ILE A 205 5.20 16.48 6.81
CA ILE A 205 3.88 15.88 7.05
C ILE A 205 2.71 16.88 6.87
N ALA A 206 2.98 18.19 6.93
CA ALA A 206 1.95 19.22 6.82
C ALA A 206 1.62 19.58 5.37
N VAL A 207 2.32 19.01 4.37
CA VAL A 207 1.99 19.23 2.95
C VAL A 207 0.54 18.83 2.66
N GLY A 208 -0.15 19.69 1.92
CA GLY A 208 -1.59 19.63 1.72
C GLY A 208 -2.35 20.60 2.62
N ILE A 209 -1.86 20.84 3.84
CA ILE A 209 -2.37 21.88 4.75
C ILE A 209 -1.49 23.14 4.62
N PHE A 210 -0.20 23.01 4.95
CA PHE A 210 0.83 24.05 4.82
C PHE A 210 2.19 23.40 4.47
N PRO A 211 2.71 23.57 3.24
CA PRO A 211 2.13 24.28 2.10
C PRO A 211 0.95 23.53 1.45
N PRO A 212 0.18 24.16 0.56
CA PRO A 212 -0.85 23.49 -0.22
C PRO A 212 -0.31 22.31 -1.04
N LYS A 213 -1.20 21.36 -1.40
CA LYS A 213 -0.89 20.16 -2.20
C LYS A 213 -0.22 20.47 -3.55
N GLY A 214 -0.51 21.63 -4.13
CA GLY A 214 0.05 22.04 -5.41
C GLY A 214 -0.52 21.26 -6.59
N ASP A 215 0.26 21.17 -7.68
CA ASP A 215 -0.10 20.53 -8.95
C ASP A 215 0.90 19.43 -9.35
N GLY A 216 1.70 18.93 -8.39
CA GLY A 216 2.75 17.94 -8.63
C GLY A 216 4.05 18.49 -9.22
N ALA A 217 4.09 19.75 -9.68
CA ALA A 217 5.30 20.39 -10.17
C ALA A 217 6.04 21.18 -9.06
N GLY A 218 7.37 21.27 -9.17
CA GLY A 218 8.17 22.13 -8.30
C GLY A 218 8.07 21.79 -6.80
N VAL A 219 7.91 20.51 -6.44
CA VAL A 219 7.75 20.06 -5.06
C VAL A 219 8.96 20.44 -4.21
N ARG A 220 8.74 21.27 -3.18
CA ARG A 220 9.82 21.73 -2.27
C ARG A 220 9.87 20.98 -0.95
N SER A 221 8.81 20.27 -0.61
CA SER A 221 8.73 19.39 0.56
C SER A 221 7.62 18.37 0.32
N THR A 222 7.73 17.17 0.86
CA THR A 222 6.79 16.09 0.57
C THR A 222 6.61 15.13 1.75
N HIS A 223 5.66 14.21 1.66
CA HIS A 223 5.61 13.00 2.47
C HIS A 223 5.29 11.81 1.56
N CYS A 224 5.36 10.60 2.08
CA CYS A 224 5.24 9.35 1.29
C CYS A 224 4.14 9.36 0.21
N SER A 225 2.88 9.61 0.56
CA SER A 225 1.78 9.63 -0.42
C SER A 225 1.81 10.83 -1.36
N HIS A 226 2.21 12.00 -0.86
CA HIS A 226 2.32 13.20 -1.68
C HIS A 226 3.43 13.08 -2.72
N LEU A 227 4.52 12.36 -2.41
CA LEU A 227 5.59 12.05 -3.35
C LEU A 227 5.04 11.23 -4.53
N VAL A 228 4.34 10.13 -4.23
CA VAL A 228 3.73 9.26 -5.26
C VAL A 228 2.70 10.04 -6.08
N TRP A 229 1.81 10.77 -5.41
CA TRP A 229 0.81 11.60 -6.09
C TRP A 229 1.46 12.65 -6.98
N SER A 230 2.50 13.34 -6.51
CA SER A 230 3.18 14.39 -7.29
C SER A 230 3.84 13.84 -8.55
N ALA A 231 4.48 12.66 -8.46
CA ALA A 231 5.09 11.98 -9.60
C ALA A 231 4.08 11.77 -10.74
N TYR A 232 2.91 11.23 -10.41
CA TYR A 232 1.84 10.97 -11.37
C TYR A 232 1.09 12.24 -11.80
N ARG A 233 0.91 13.19 -10.87
CA ARG A 233 0.23 14.45 -11.16
C ARG A 233 1.00 15.30 -12.16
N ALA A 234 2.33 15.25 -12.14
CA ALA A 234 3.18 15.91 -13.14
C ALA A 234 2.94 15.39 -14.58
N PHE A 235 2.36 14.19 -14.73
CA PHE A 235 1.95 13.58 -16.00
C PHE A 235 0.43 13.69 -16.24
N GLY A 236 -0.29 14.46 -15.43
CA GLY A 236 -1.73 14.69 -15.58
C GLY A 236 -2.63 13.67 -14.88
N TYR A 237 -2.07 12.71 -14.14
CA TYR A 237 -2.85 11.71 -13.42
C TYR A 237 -3.11 12.13 -11.97
N ASP A 238 -4.38 12.38 -11.64
CA ASP A 238 -4.78 12.69 -10.26
C ASP A 238 -5.08 11.42 -9.47
N LEU A 239 -4.10 10.92 -8.73
CA LEU A 239 -4.27 9.70 -7.94
C LEU A 239 -5.05 9.90 -6.64
N ASP A 240 -5.38 11.13 -6.25
CA ASP A 240 -6.13 11.41 -5.03
C ASP A 240 -7.62 11.09 -5.21
N ALA A 241 -8.04 9.95 -4.67
CA ALA A 241 -9.43 9.49 -4.73
C ALA A 241 -10.44 10.42 -4.03
N THR A 242 -10.00 11.34 -3.18
CA THR A 242 -10.89 12.24 -2.42
C THR A 242 -10.95 13.64 -3.02
N GLY A 243 -10.01 14.00 -3.89
CA GLY A 243 -9.80 15.38 -4.36
C GLY A 243 -9.47 16.37 -3.24
N GLY A 244 -9.16 15.88 -2.04
CA GLY A 244 -8.94 16.67 -0.85
C GLY A 244 -7.60 17.42 -0.84
N PRO A 245 -7.37 18.23 0.19
CA PRO A 245 -6.11 18.96 0.34
C PRO A 245 -4.94 18.03 0.69
N VAL A 246 -5.19 16.88 1.32
CA VAL A 246 -4.14 15.94 1.75
C VAL A 246 -4.37 14.60 1.06
N VAL A 247 -3.31 14.02 0.52
CA VAL A 247 -3.33 12.67 -0.05
C VAL A 247 -2.74 11.67 0.94
N THR A 248 -3.39 10.54 1.13
CA THR A 248 -2.97 9.50 2.07
C THR A 248 -2.69 8.17 1.35
N PRO A 249 -2.01 7.20 1.98
CA PRO A 249 -1.81 5.88 1.37
C PRO A 249 -3.15 5.19 1.07
N ARG A 250 -4.18 5.48 1.87
CA ARG A 250 -5.53 4.97 1.67
C ARG A 250 -6.20 5.57 0.43
N ASP A 251 -5.92 6.83 0.10
CA ASP A 251 -6.45 7.46 -1.11
C ASP A 251 -5.84 6.84 -2.36
N LEU A 252 -4.53 6.52 -2.33
CA LEU A 252 -3.88 5.76 -3.40
C LEU A 252 -4.51 4.36 -3.56
N LEU A 253 -4.70 3.61 -2.47
CA LEU A 253 -5.37 2.30 -2.50
C LEU A 253 -6.78 2.34 -3.13
N ARG A 254 -7.46 3.48 -3.04
CA ARG A 254 -8.83 3.69 -3.53
C ARG A 254 -8.90 4.34 -4.90
N SER A 255 -7.79 4.84 -5.44
CA SER A 255 -7.77 5.59 -6.69
C SER A 255 -8.38 4.79 -7.84
N PRO A 256 -9.36 5.33 -8.58
CA PRO A 256 -9.97 4.62 -9.71
C PRO A 256 -9.01 4.49 -10.91
N LEU A 257 -7.92 5.29 -10.93
CA LEU A 257 -6.90 5.22 -11.98
C LEU A 257 -5.92 4.07 -11.80
N LEU A 258 -5.87 3.46 -10.60
CA LEU A 258 -4.92 2.40 -10.29
C LEU A 258 -5.60 1.03 -10.36
N GLU A 259 -4.97 0.04 -10.96
CA GLU A 259 -5.34 -1.36 -10.77
C GLU A 259 -4.52 -1.99 -9.64
N ILE A 260 -5.03 -3.06 -9.04
CA ILE A 260 -4.27 -3.86 -8.08
C ILE A 260 -3.46 -4.89 -8.87
N VAL A 261 -2.16 -4.93 -8.65
CA VAL A 261 -1.27 -5.99 -9.15
C VAL A 261 -1.25 -7.14 -8.15
N GLN A 262 -1.05 -6.83 -6.87
CA GLN A 262 -1.01 -7.81 -5.78
C GLN A 262 -1.50 -7.19 -4.47
N VAL A 263 -2.14 -7.98 -3.60
CA VAL A 263 -2.30 -7.70 -2.17
C VAL A 263 -1.82 -8.87 -1.32
N TYR A 264 -1.27 -8.55 -0.15
CA TYR A 264 -0.91 -9.50 0.89
C TYR A 264 -1.24 -8.94 2.26
N GLY A 265 -1.77 -9.76 3.17
CA GLY A 265 -2.17 -9.34 4.52
C GLY A 265 -3.31 -8.32 4.56
N MET A 266 -4.03 -8.16 3.47
CA MET A 266 -5.26 -7.37 3.35
C MET A 266 -6.35 -8.29 2.79
N ASP A 267 -7.53 -8.34 3.41
CA ASP A 267 -8.63 -9.18 2.91
C ASP A 267 -9.06 -8.73 1.49
N PRO A 268 -8.84 -9.55 0.44
CA PRO A 268 -9.16 -9.16 -0.93
C PRO A 268 -10.64 -8.79 -1.11
N GLN A 269 -11.54 -9.48 -0.40
CA GLN A 269 -12.98 -9.22 -0.47
C GLN A 269 -13.35 -7.86 0.16
N ALA A 270 -12.76 -7.51 1.30
CA ALA A 270 -12.93 -6.19 1.92
C ALA A 270 -12.42 -5.08 1.00
N LEU A 271 -11.26 -5.28 0.38
CA LEU A 271 -10.67 -4.27 -0.50
C LEU A 271 -11.52 -4.01 -1.76
N LEU A 272 -12.07 -5.06 -2.39
CA LEU A 272 -13.01 -4.87 -3.51
C LEU A 272 -14.24 -4.06 -3.12
N ARG A 273 -14.81 -4.33 -1.92
CA ARG A 273 -15.98 -3.57 -1.42
C ARG A 273 -15.63 -2.11 -1.16
N GLU A 274 -14.46 -1.87 -0.57
CA GLU A 274 -13.98 -0.51 -0.29
C GLU A 274 -13.80 0.30 -1.58
N ARG A 275 -13.20 -0.30 -2.63
CA ARG A 275 -12.98 0.38 -3.91
C ARG A 275 -14.27 0.60 -4.71
N ALA A 276 -15.21 -0.34 -4.64
CA ALA A 276 -16.52 -0.18 -5.27
C ALA A 276 -17.32 1.01 -4.70
N ALA A 277 -17.18 1.28 -3.40
CA ALA A 277 -17.85 2.40 -2.74
C ALA A 277 -17.35 3.80 -3.18
N PHE A 278 -16.16 3.87 -3.80
CA PHE A 278 -15.57 5.13 -4.30
C PHE A 278 -15.70 5.31 -5.81
N SER A 279 -16.20 4.29 -6.52
CA SER A 279 -16.44 4.33 -7.97
C SER A 279 -17.91 4.59 -8.34
N ALA A 280 -18.77 4.77 -7.33
CA ALA A 280 -20.20 5.04 -7.46
C ALA A 280 -20.50 6.50 -7.13
#